data_AF-A0A7Y7C926-F1
#
_entry.id   AF-A0A7Y7C926-F1
#
_cell.length_a   1.000
_cell.length_b   1.000
_cell.length_c   1.000
_cell.angle_alpha   90.00
_cell.angle_beta   90.00
_cell.angle_gamma   90.00
#
_symmetry.space_group_name_H-M   'P 1'
#
loop_
_entity.id
_entity.type
_entity.pdbx_description
1 polymer ?
#
loop_
_entity_poly.entity_id
_entity_poly.type
_entity_poly.pdbx_seq_one_letter_code
_entity_poly.pdbx_strand_id
1 'polypeptide(L)'
;MRERIMAAARACDYAELAKLVDEKGKSVRFSFGDGDDAVAYWKEQEAQGEPVLARIVQVLELPYAKQGDIYYWPWLHVTGLKTPEDRKALAGIYSDKELKGMQEAFDDAYVGLRVGISKTGDWQLAVSGD
;
A
#
# COMPACT_ATOMS: atom_id res chain seq x y z
N MET A 1 5.90 -6.02 12.03
CA MET A 1 5.74 -5.99 10.56
C MET A 1 5.69 -4.56 10.03
N ARG A 2 4.65 -3.75 10.31
CA ARG A 2 4.54 -2.33 9.88
C ARG A 2 5.85 -1.54 9.97
N GLU A 3 6.40 -1.41 11.18
CA GLU A 3 7.65 -0.65 11.41
C GLU A 3 8.85 -1.21 10.63
N ARG A 4 8.91 -2.54 10.43
CA ARG A 4 9.98 -3.20 9.68
C ARG A 4 9.87 -2.92 8.19
N ILE A 5 8.66 -2.97 7.63
CA ILE A 5 8.39 -2.60 6.24
C ILE A 5 8.77 -1.13 6.02
N MET A 6 8.33 -0.24 6.91
CA MET A 6 8.65 1.19 6.83
C MET A 6 10.16 1.43 6.91
N ALA A 7 10.87 0.77 7.83
CA ALA A 7 12.32 0.93 7.98
C ALA A 7 13.06 0.45 6.72
N ALA A 8 12.71 -0.73 6.20
CA ALA A 8 13.32 -1.27 4.99
C ALA A 8 13.03 -0.40 3.76
N ALA A 9 11.79 0.06 3.59
CA ALA A 9 11.39 0.94 2.49
C ALA A 9 12.11 2.30 2.54
N ARG A 10 12.24 2.92 3.73
CA ARG A 10 13.01 4.17 3.91
C ARG A 10 14.50 4.01 3.59
N ALA A 11 15.06 2.85 3.89
CA ALA A 11 16.46 2.53 3.61
C ALA A 11 16.68 2.09 2.16
N CYS A 12 15.63 1.97 1.35
CA CYS A 12 15.66 1.30 0.04
C CYS A 12 16.30 -0.09 0.12
N ASP A 13 16.08 -0.80 1.23
CA ASP A 13 16.62 -2.14 1.48
C ASP A 13 15.74 -3.20 0.83
N TYR A 14 15.89 -3.36 -0.48
CA TYR A 14 15.18 -4.35 -1.27
C TYR A 14 15.44 -5.79 -0.78
N ALA A 15 16.62 -6.07 -0.23
CA ALA A 15 16.94 -7.41 0.27
C ALA A 15 16.15 -7.73 1.55
N GLU A 16 16.00 -6.76 2.45
CA GLU A 16 15.15 -6.93 3.63
C GLU A 16 13.67 -6.95 3.25
N LEU A 17 13.22 -6.10 2.31
CA LEU A 17 11.85 -6.16 1.80
C LEU A 17 11.50 -7.55 1.24
N ALA A 18 12.43 -8.19 0.51
CA ALA A 18 12.21 -9.53 -0.04
C ALA A 18 12.02 -10.57 1.07
N LYS A 19 12.77 -10.48 2.17
CA LYS A 19 12.56 -11.36 3.32
C LYS A 19 11.22 -11.12 4.00
N LEU A 20 10.81 -9.85 4.12
CA LEU A 20 9.55 -9.47 4.77
C LEU A 20 8.32 -9.93 3.96
N VAL A 21 8.42 -9.90 2.64
CA VAL A 21 7.40 -10.37 1.70
C VAL A 21 7.09 -11.87 1.87
N ASP A 22 8.13 -12.66 2.16
CA ASP A 22 8.02 -14.13 2.27
C ASP A 22 8.14 -14.66 3.72
N GLU A 23 8.15 -13.79 4.74
CA GLU A 23 8.53 -14.16 6.12
C GLU A 23 7.70 -15.31 6.70
N LYS A 24 6.42 -15.41 6.32
CA LYS A 24 5.53 -16.50 6.76
C LYS A 24 4.93 -17.29 5.60
N GLY A 25 5.61 -17.29 4.45
CA GLY A 25 5.19 -17.88 3.19
C GLY A 25 5.01 -16.82 2.10
N LYS A 26 4.87 -17.26 0.84
CA LYS A 26 4.61 -16.39 -0.33
C LYS A 26 3.19 -15.79 -0.29
N SER A 27 2.93 -14.92 0.68
CA SER A 27 1.58 -14.44 1.01
C SER A 27 1.28 -13.04 0.51
N VAL A 28 2.29 -12.23 0.20
CA VAL A 28 2.06 -10.86 -0.26
C VAL A 28 1.53 -10.86 -1.68
N ARG A 29 0.30 -10.39 -1.82
CA ARG A 29 -0.25 -9.99 -3.11
C ARG A 29 0.20 -8.58 -3.43
N PHE A 30 0.61 -8.34 -4.66
CA PHE A 30 0.98 -7.01 -5.14
C PHE A 30 0.37 -6.77 -6.52
N SER A 31 0.09 -5.51 -6.86
CA SER A 31 -0.66 -5.19 -8.08
C SER A 31 0.20 -5.24 -9.34
N PHE A 32 -0.46 -5.51 -10.47
CA PHE A 32 0.05 -5.48 -11.86
C PHE A 32 1.25 -6.39 -12.19
N GLY A 33 1.71 -7.22 -11.26
CA GLY A 33 2.69 -8.25 -11.58
C GLY A 33 2.02 -9.51 -12.10
N ASP A 34 2.18 -9.82 -13.38
CA ASP A 34 2.17 -11.20 -13.89
C ASP A 34 3.43 -11.98 -13.39
N GLY A 35 4.09 -11.48 -12.33
CA GLY A 35 5.38 -11.92 -11.85
C GLY A 35 5.31 -12.43 -10.42
N ASP A 36 6.28 -13.26 -10.08
CA ASP A 36 6.36 -13.94 -8.78
C ASP A 36 7.16 -13.14 -7.71
N ASP A 37 7.60 -11.91 -8.03
CA ASP A 37 8.51 -11.12 -7.19
C ASP A 37 8.06 -9.66 -7.06
N ALA A 38 7.47 -9.34 -5.89
CA ALA A 38 7.00 -8.00 -5.55
C ALA A 38 8.12 -6.95 -5.52
N VAL A 39 9.30 -7.35 -5.05
CA VAL A 39 10.44 -6.44 -4.85
C VAL A 39 11.06 -6.08 -6.18
N ALA A 40 11.19 -7.05 -7.09
CA ALA A 40 11.62 -6.79 -8.47
C ALA A 40 10.67 -5.81 -9.17
N TYR A 41 9.35 -6.01 -9.02
CA TYR A 41 8.35 -5.10 -9.57
C TYR A 41 8.47 -3.68 -8.99
N TRP A 42 8.53 -3.51 -7.65
CA TRP A 42 8.68 -2.17 -7.05
C TRP A 42 9.97 -1.48 -7.48
N LYS A 43 11.07 -2.23 -7.61
CA LYS A 43 12.33 -1.69 -8.09
C LYS A 43 12.26 -1.21 -9.53
N GLU A 44 11.54 -1.93 -10.39
CA GLU A 44 11.30 -1.50 -11.77
C GLU A 44 10.45 -0.22 -11.84
N GLN A 45 9.38 -0.15 -11.05
CA GLN A 45 8.52 1.05 -10.96
C GLN A 45 9.30 2.27 -10.47
N GLU A 46 10.12 2.12 -9.43
CA GLU A 46 11.03 3.17 -8.94
C GLU A 46 12.01 3.63 -10.03
N ALA A 47 12.54 2.70 -10.85
CA ALA A 47 13.40 3.04 -11.98
C ALA A 47 12.66 3.80 -13.10
N GLN A 48 11.35 3.63 -13.20
CA GLN A 48 10.47 4.37 -14.12
C GLN A 48 10.01 5.73 -13.54
N GLY A 49 10.40 6.04 -12.31
CA GLY A 49 10.08 7.31 -11.63
C GLY A 49 8.84 7.26 -10.73
N GLU A 50 8.23 6.08 -10.54
CA GLU A 50 7.12 5.90 -9.62
C GLU A 50 7.62 5.73 -8.19
N PRO A 51 7.20 6.57 -7.22
CA PRO A 51 7.73 6.57 -5.86
C PRO A 51 7.06 5.50 -4.98
N VAL A 52 7.11 4.23 -5.39
CA VAL A 52 6.45 3.10 -4.73
C VAL A 52 6.85 2.92 -3.27
N LEU A 53 8.15 2.93 -2.95
CA LEU A 53 8.62 2.73 -1.57
C LEU A 53 8.22 3.90 -0.66
N ALA A 54 8.35 5.12 -1.16
CA ALA A 54 7.87 6.30 -0.44
C ALA A 54 6.37 6.21 -0.19
N ARG A 55 5.59 5.78 -1.19
CA ARG A 55 4.14 5.62 -1.07
C ARG A 55 3.76 4.51 -0.09
N ILE A 56 4.49 3.39 -0.04
CA ILE A 56 4.31 2.34 1.00
C ILE A 56 4.49 2.96 2.38
N VAL A 57 5.56 3.74 2.60
CA VAL A 57 5.84 4.38 3.89
C VAL A 57 4.72 5.34 4.25
N GLN A 58 4.34 6.26 3.35
CA GLN A 58 3.32 7.27 3.60
C GLN A 58 1.95 6.64 3.90
N VAL A 59 1.56 5.60 3.15
CA VAL A 59 0.32 4.85 3.41
C VAL A 59 0.38 4.17 4.78
N LEU A 60 1.50 3.55 5.12
CA LEU A 60 1.66 2.90 6.41
C LEU A 60 1.71 3.90 7.57
N GLU A 61 2.03 5.18 7.37
CA GLU A 61 1.97 6.22 8.41
C GLU A 61 0.53 6.63 8.76
N LEU A 62 -0.43 6.41 7.86
CA LEU A 62 -1.83 6.72 8.09
C LEU A 62 -2.47 5.77 9.14
N PRO A 63 -3.63 6.16 9.72
CA PRO A 63 -4.47 5.26 10.48
C PRO A 63 -4.87 4.00 9.69
N TYR A 64 -5.13 2.91 10.42
CA TYR A 64 -5.60 1.66 9.86
C TYR A 64 -7.08 1.41 10.17
N ALA A 65 -7.70 0.53 9.38
CA ALA A 65 -8.95 -0.13 9.73
C ALA A 65 -8.69 -1.63 9.91
N LYS A 66 -9.48 -2.29 10.76
CA LYS A 66 -9.45 -3.74 10.91
C LYS A 66 -10.68 -4.33 10.21
N GLN A 67 -10.46 -5.33 9.36
CA GLN A 67 -11.53 -6.11 8.73
C GLN A 67 -11.16 -7.59 8.82
N GLY A 68 -11.97 -8.36 9.56
CA GLY A 68 -11.63 -9.74 9.92
C GLY A 68 -10.31 -9.82 10.70
N ASP A 69 -9.37 -10.62 10.19
CA ASP A 69 -8.05 -10.86 10.79
C ASP A 69 -6.92 -10.01 10.18
N ILE A 70 -7.25 -9.03 9.33
CA ILE A 70 -6.29 -8.18 8.62
C ILE A 70 -6.47 -6.71 9.06
N TYR A 71 -5.34 -6.05 9.27
CA TYR A 71 -5.21 -4.61 9.45
C TYR A 71 -4.84 -3.98 8.11
N TYR A 72 -5.62 -3.00 7.67
CA TYR A 72 -5.49 -2.34 6.37
C TYR A 72 -5.10 -0.89 6.52
N TRP A 73 -4.10 -0.49 5.74
CA TRP A 73 -3.66 0.87 5.55
C TRP A 73 -3.93 1.33 4.11
N PRO A 74 -4.47 2.54 3.89
CA PRO A 74 -5.13 3.36 4.91
C PRO A 74 -6.47 2.74 5.34
N TRP A 75 -7.04 3.24 6.45
CA TRP A 75 -8.40 2.90 6.87
C TRP A 75 -9.47 3.12 5.78
N LEU A 76 -9.19 4.04 4.84
CA LEU A 76 -10.03 4.37 3.69
C LEU A 76 -10.29 3.18 2.76
N HIS A 77 -9.45 2.15 2.76
CA HIS A 77 -9.76 0.90 2.06
C HIS A 77 -11.10 0.31 2.52
N VAL A 78 -11.39 0.39 3.82
CA VAL A 78 -12.60 -0.18 4.42
C VAL A 78 -13.75 0.82 4.42
N THR A 79 -13.46 2.11 4.62
CA THR A 79 -14.51 3.14 4.77
C THR A 79 -14.90 3.83 3.46
N GLY A 80 -14.04 3.78 2.44
CA GLY A 80 -14.13 4.56 1.20
C GLY A 80 -13.50 5.96 1.33
N LEU A 81 -13.31 6.61 0.19
CA LEU A 81 -12.87 7.99 0.02
C LEU A 81 -14.12 8.85 -0.27
N LYS A 82 -14.81 9.33 0.77
CA LYS A 82 -16.17 9.92 0.65
C LYS A 82 -16.19 11.41 0.95
N THR A 83 -15.36 11.84 1.88
CA THR A 83 -15.39 13.20 2.42
C THR A 83 -14.19 14.04 1.96
N PRO A 84 -14.28 15.38 2.00
CA PRO A 84 -13.12 16.25 1.80
C PRO A 84 -11.97 15.97 2.79
N GLU A 85 -12.31 15.58 4.02
CA GLU A 85 -11.34 15.21 5.05
C GLU A 85 -10.56 13.94 4.67
N ASP A 86 -11.22 12.95 4.06
CA ASP A 86 -10.56 11.74 3.56
C ASP A 86 -9.53 12.08 2.47
N ARG A 87 -9.88 13.00 1.54
CA ARG A 87 -8.92 13.50 0.54
C ARG A 87 -7.76 14.24 1.18
N LYS A 88 -8.04 15.09 2.17
CA LYS A 88 -7.01 15.84 2.90
C LYS A 88 -6.01 14.90 3.58
N ALA A 89 -6.46 13.76 4.10
CA ALA A 89 -5.58 12.77 4.69
C ALA A 89 -4.62 12.10 3.69
N LEU A 90 -4.99 12.07 2.41
CA LEU A 90 -4.17 11.53 1.32
C LEU A 90 -3.36 12.60 0.58
N ALA A 91 -3.51 13.88 0.97
CA ALA A 91 -2.80 14.98 0.36
C ALA A 91 -1.28 14.80 0.54
N GLY A 92 -0.53 14.88 -0.57
CA GLY A 92 0.92 14.62 -0.60
C GLY A 92 1.31 13.16 -0.84
N ILE A 93 0.35 12.23 -0.82
CA ILE A 93 0.51 10.85 -1.31
C ILE A 93 -0.01 10.74 -2.75
N TYR A 94 -1.14 11.39 -3.02
CA TYR A 94 -1.77 11.50 -4.33
C TYR A 94 -2.08 12.97 -4.64
N SER A 95 -2.09 13.31 -5.92
CA SER A 95 -2.56 14.62 -6.38
C SER A 95 -4.09 14.72 -6.27
N ASP A 96 -4.60 15.95 -6.17
CA ASP A 96 -6.05 16.20 -6.15
C ASP A 96 -6.75 15.64 -7.39
N LYS A 97 -6.06 15.65 -8.54
CA LYS A 97 -6.59 15.08 -9.79
C LYS A 97 -6.74 13.56 -9.69
N GLU A 98 -5.74 12.86 -9.14
CA GLU A 98 -5.82 11.41 -8.92
C GLU A 98 -6.92 11.05 -7.92
N LEU A 99 -7.01 11.77 -6.80
CA LEU A 99 -8.04 11.53 -5.78
C LEU A 99 -9.45 11.77 -6.33
N LYS A 100 -9.64 12.86 -7.08
CA LYS A 100 -10.92 13.15 -7.72
C LYS A 100 -11.27 12.08 -8.77
N GLY A 101 -10.32 11.73 -9.63
CA GLY A 101 -10.52 10.67 -10.63
C GLY A 101 -10.83 9.31 -10.00
N MET A 102 -10.21 9.01 -8.85
CA MET A 102 -10.47 7.80 -8.08
C MET A 102 -11.92 7.77 -7.56
N GLN A 103 -12.39 8.84 -6.93
CA GLN A 103 -13.77 8.92 -6.44
C GLN A 103 -14.79 8.78 -7.58
N GLU A 104 -14.57 9.50 -8.69
CA GLU A 104 -15.48 9.51 -9.83
C GLU A 104 -15.54 8.16 -10.56
N ALA A 105 -14.41 7.47 -10.70
CA ALA A 105 -14.33 6.21 -11.43
C ALA A 105 -14.81 5.00 -10.61
N PHE A 106 -14.74 5.06 -9.28
CA PHE A 106 -14.97 3.92 -8.40
C PHE A 106 -16.04 4.16 -7.33
N ASP A 107 -16.99 5.07 -7.57
CA ASP A 107 -18.14 5.35 -6.68
C ASP A 107 -17.72 5.55 -5.21
N ASP A 108 -16.80 6.49 -4.99
CA ASP A 108 -16.18 6.79 -3.69
C ASP A 108 -15.37 5.64 -3.03
N ALA A 109 -15.10 4.54 -3.73
CA ALA A 109 -14.18 3.52 -3.23
C ALA A 109 -12.72 4.01 -3.27
N TYR A 110 -11.93 3.59 -2.27
CA TYR A 110 -10.48 3.83 -2.28
C TYR A 110 -9.77 2.68 -3.01
N VAL A 111 -9.21 2.99 -4.18
CA VAL A 111 -8.42 2.06 -5.01
C VAL A 111 -6.95 2.47 -5.13
N GLY A 112 -6.47 3.33 -4.24
CA GLY A 112 -5.04 3.62 -4.12
C GLY A 112 -4.27 2.43 -3.55
N LEU A 113 -3.00 2.66 -3.20
CA LEU A 113 -2.13 1.65 -2.60
C LEU A 113 -2.67 1.28 -1.23
N ARG A 114 -2.92 -0.02 -1.06
CA ARG A 114 -3.38 -0.62 0.18
C ARG A 114 -2.30 -1.54 0.69
N VAL A 115 -1.98 -1.44 1.97
CA VAL A 115 -1.09 -2.38 2.65
C VAL A 115 -1.90 -3.14 3.71
N GLY A 116 -1.83 -4.47 3.66
CA GLY A 116 -2.56 -5.33 4.59
C GLY A 116 -1.61 -6.22 5.35
N ILE A 117 -1.77 -6.24 6.67
CA ILE A 117 -0.95 -7.03 7.59
C ILE A 117 -1.88 -7.86 8.46
N SER A 118 -1.66 -9.17 8.53
CA SER A 118 -2.46 -10.06 9.35
C SER A 118 -2.23 -9.78 10.85
N LYS A 119 -3.17 -10.21 11.70
CA LYS A 119 -3.01 -10.13 13.17
C LYS A 119 -1.78 -10.84 13.71
N THR A 120 -1.24 -11.80 12.97
CA THR A 120 -0.02 -12.52 13.37
C THR A 120 1.25 -11.77 12.94
N GLY A 121 1.10 -10.59 12.32
CA GLY A 121 2.22 -9.79 11.81
C GLY A 121 2.75 -10.29 10.48
N ASP A 122 1.93 -10.96 9.68
CA ASP A 122 2.30 -11.40 8.32
C ASP A 122 1.95 -10.32 7.30
N TRP A 123 2.82 -10.05 6.32
CA TRP A 123 2.49 -9.12 5.23
C TRP A 123 1.62 -9.87 4.21
N GLN A 124 0.42 -9.36 3.93
CA GLN A 124 -0.57 -10.04 3.08
C GLN A 124 -0.78 -9.34 1.74
N LEU A 125 -0.62 -8.02 1.68
CA LEU A 125 -0.87 -7.27 0.45
C LEU A 125 -0.18 -5.91 0.43
N ALA A 126 0.15 -5.47 -0.78
CA ALA A 126 0.60 -4.15 -1.17
C ALA A 126 0.07 -3.85 -2.59
N VAL A 127 -1.20 -3.45 -2.68
CA VAL A 127 -1.99 -3.45 -3.94
C VAL A 127 -2.68 -2.11 -4.21
N SER A 128 -2.60 -1.64 -5.44
CA SER A 128 -3.40 -0.53 -6.01
C SER A 128 -4.37 -1.05 -7.07
N GLY A 129 -5.52 -0.39 -7.28
CA GLY A 129 -6.59 -0.80 -8.20
C GLY A 129 -7.66 -1.67 -7.53
N ASP A 130 -8.64 -2.19 -8.27
CA ASP A 130 -9.54 -3.27 -7.82
C ASP A 130 -10.04 -4.06 -9.03
#